data_AF-A0A6V7K0U0-F1
#
_entry.id   AF-A0A6V7K0U0-F1
#
_cell.length_a   1.000
_cell.length_b   1.000
_cell.length_c   1.000
_cell.angle_alpha   90.00
_cell.angle_beta   90.00
_cell.angle_gamma   90.00
#
_symmetry.space_group_name_H-M   'P 1'
#
loop_
_entity.id
_entity.type
_entity.pdbx_description
1 polymer ?
#
loop_
_entity_poly.entity_id
_entity_poly.type
_entity_poly.pdbx_seq_one_letter_code
_entity_poly.pdbx_strand_id
1 'polypeptide(L)' 'MKWMNSRASTNEAYQPTRIEHFANIATHGVWIAPAMLGSLELLKRSTTTTQLISAIVYGISLLLLFSVSTSFHCVHYCNR' A
#
# COMPACT_ATOMS: atom_id res chain seq x y z
N MET A 1 7.61 4.55 26.46
CA MET A 1 6.88 4.52 25.17
C MET A 1 6.38 3.09 24.97
N LYS A 2 5.06 2.89 24.79
CA LYS A 2 4.43 1.56 24.74
C LYS A 2 4.26 1.18 23.26
N TRP A 3 4.90 0.09 22.84
CA TRP A 3 5.08 -0.26 21.42
C TRP A 3 3.99 -1.17 20.84
N MET A 4 3.12 -1.74 21.68
CA MET A 4 2.05 -2.65 21.26
C MET A 4 0.93 -2.60 22.29
N ASN A 5 -0.32 -2.74 21.86
CA ASN A 5 -1.43 -2.80 22.80
C ASN A 5 -1.49 -4.18 23.47
N SER A 6 -2.00 -4.24 24.69
CA SER A 6 -2.19 -5.53 25.37
C SER A 6 -3.20 -6.38 24.58
N ARG A 7 -2.99 -7.71 24.54
CA ARG A 7 -3.92 -8.65 23.89
C ARG A 7 -5.35 -8.38 24.37
N ALA A 8 -6.29 -8.27 23.43
CA ALA A 8 -7.68 -8.04 23.75
C ALA A 8 -8.25 -9.16 24.64
N SER A 9 -9.07 -8.77 25.61
CA SER A 9 -9.87 -9.63 26.48
C SER A 9 -10.77 -10.56 25.67
N THR A 10 -11.16 -11.70 26.24
CA THR A 10 -12.08 -12.71 25.65
C THR A 10 -13.52 -12.19 25.50
N ASN A 11 -13.72 -11.09 24.77
CA ASN A 11 -14.97 -10.57 24.20
C ASN A 11 -14.84 -9.12 23.69
N GLU A 12 -13.62 -8.56 23.59
CA GLU A 12 -13.43 -7.18 23.13
C GLU A 12 -12.72 -7.16 21.78
N ALA A 13 -13.15 -6.24 20.92
CA ALA A 13 -12.45 -5.95 19.67
C ALA A 13 -11.09 -5.32 20.01
N TYR A 14 -10.02 -5.85 19.43
CA TYR A 14 -8.69 -5.27 19.56
C TYR A 14 -8.71 -3.84 19.03
N GLN A 15 -8.46 -2.85 19.88
CA GLN A 15 -8.27 -1.46 19.44
C GLN A 15 -6.78 -1.22 19.15
N PRO A 16 -6.37 -1.15 17.87
CA PRO A 16 -4.98 -0.84 17.52
C PRO A 16 -4.61 0.59 17.93
N THR A 17 -3.36 0.77 18.36
CA THR A 17 -2.82 2.10 18.69
C THR A 17 -2.41 2.88 17.44
N ARG A 18 -2.32 4.22 17.53
CA ARG A 18 -1.89 5.08 16.40
C ARG A 18 -0.53 4.68 15.79
N ILE A 19 0.33 4.05 16.59
CA ILE A 19 1.66 3.57 16.18
C ILE A 19 1.55 2.32 15.32
N GLU A 20 0.62 1.40 15.60
CA GLU A 20 0.34 0.23 14.75
C GLU A 20 -0.28 0.64 13.42
N HIS A 21 -1.17 1.64 13.41
CA HIS A 21 -1.70 2.22 12.18
C HIS A 21 -0.59 2.81 11.30
N PHE A 22 0.36 3.54 11.88
CA PHE A 22 1.50 4.09 11.15
C PHE A 22 2.45 2.99 10.65
N ALA A 23 2.73 1.97 11.48
CA ALA A 23 3.58 0.85 11.11
C ALA A 23 3.00 0.05 9.93
N ASN A 24 1.69 -0.20 9.92
CA ASN A 24 1.03 -0.94 8.84
C ASN A 24 0.93 -0.14 7.52
N ILE A 25 0.75 1.19 7.61
CA ILE A 25 0.82 2.08 6.43
C ILE A 25 2.26 2.13 5.90
N ALA A 26 3.26 2.14 6.79
CA ALA A 26 4.66 2.13 6.40
C ALA A 26 5.08 0.82 5.73
N THR A 27 4.68 -0.34 6.24
CA THR A 27 5.13 -1.64 5.67
C THR A 27 4.58 -1.94 4.28
N HIS A 28 3.35 -1.55 3.96
CA HIS A 28 2.76 -1.76 2.63
C HIS A 28 2.88 -0.56 1.70
N GLY A 29 2.84 0.68 2.23
CA GLY A 29 2.99 1.90 1.46
C GLY A 29 4.40 2.12 0.90
N VAL A 30 5.42 1.51 1.52
CA VAL A 30 6.82 1.58 1.04
C VAL A 30 6.98 1.09 -0.39
N TRP A 31 6.14 0.16 -0.86
CA TRP A 31 6.22 -0.37 -2.24
C TRP A 31 5.47 0.47 -3.28
N ILE A 32 4.60 1.39 -2.85
CA ILE A 32 3.93 2.34 -3.75
C ILE A 32 4.94 3.34 -4.32
N ALA A 33 5.90 3.81 -3.50
CA ALA A 33 6.92 4.76 -3.93
C ALA A 33 7.84 4.22 -5.05
N PRO A 34 8.48 3.04 -4.93
CA PRO A 34 9.27 2.45 -6.02
C PRO A 34 8.40 2.08 -7.22
N ALA A 35 7.13 1.67 -7.03
CA ALA A 35 6.20 1.44 -8.14
C ALA A 35 5.91 2.73 -8.92
N MET A 36 5.68 3.86 -8.22
CA MET A 36 5.53 5.18 -8.82
C MET A 36 6.78 5.60 -9.59
N LEU A 37 7.95 5.50 -8.96
CA LEU A 37 9.23 5.89 -9.57
C LEU A 37 9.55 5.04 -10.80
N GLY A 38 9.34 3.72 -10.73
CA GLY A 38 9.50 2.81 -11.86
C GLY A 38 8.54 3.14 -13.01
N SER A 39 7.30 3.48 -12.69
CA SER A 39 6.30 3.90 -13.69
C SER A 39 6.70 5.21 -14.39
N LEU A 40 7.16 6.21 -13.64
CA LEU A 40 7.64 7.48 -14.18
C LEU A 40 8.88 7.28 -15.07
N GLU A 41 9.79 6.40 -14.67
CA GLU A 41 10.98 6.09 -15.47
C GLU A 41 10.62 5.36 -16.78
N LEU A 42 9.65 4.42 -16.74
CA LEU A 42 9.13 3.77 -17.95
C LEU A 42 8.48 4.78 -18.91
N LEU A 43 7.68 5.71 -18.38
CA LEU A 43 7.09 6.78 -19.18
C LEU A 43 8.17 7.68 -19.80
N LYS A 44 9.16 8.09 -19.02
CA LYS A 44 10.27 8.94 -19.47
C LYS A 44 11.12 8.27 -20.56
N ARG A 45 11.34 6.95 -20.46
CA ARG A 45 12.13 6.18 -21.43
C ARG A 45 11.35 5.72 -22.66
N SER A 46 10.03 5.86 -22.65
CA SER A 46 9.20 5.44 -23.78
C SER A 46 9.43 6.36 -24.98
N THR A 47 9.88 5.79 -26.10
CA THR A 47 10.12 6.52 -27.35
C THR A 47 9.13 6.13 -28.45
N THR A 48 8.45 5.00 -28.29
CA THR A 48 7.41 4.52 -29.21
C THR A 48 6.06 4.45 -28.54
N THR A 49 4.99 4.55 -29.33
CA THR A 49 3.61 4.45 -28.83
C THR A 49 3.36 3.13 -28.09
N THR A 50 3.93 2.03 -28.57
CA THR A 50 3.82 0.72 -27.89
C THR A 50 4.49 0.74 -26.53
N GLN A 51 5.69 1.30 -26.41
CA GLN A 51 6.38 1.43 -25.12
C GLN A 51 5.62 2.33 -24.16
N LEU A 52 5.00 3.41 -24.65
CA LEU A 52 4.18 4.31 -23.84
C LEU A 52 2.94 3.60 -23.30
N ILE A 53 2.24 2.86 -24.16
CA ILE A 53 1.07 2.06 -23.75
C ILE A 53 1.49 1.00 -22.72
N SER A 54 2.59 0.28 -22.96
CA SER A 54 3.12 -0.68 -22.00
C SER A 54 3.47 -0.01 -20.66
N ALA A 55 4.16 1.13 -20.66
CA ALA A 55 4.51 1.88 -19.46
C ALA A 55 3.29 2.28 -18.64
N ILE A 56 2.22 2.74 -19.31
CA ILE A 56 0.95 3.09 -18.66
C ILE A 56 0.29 1.85 -18.05
N VAL A 57 0.17 0.75 -18.80
CA VAL A 57 -0.47 -0.48 -18.33
C VAL A 57 0.26 -1.07 -17.13
N TYR A 58 1.60 -1.17 -17.19
CA TYR A 58 2.39 -1.68 -16.08
C TYR A 58 2.32 -0.76 -14.86
N GLY A 59 2.42 0.56 -15.07
CA GLY A 59 2.40 1.51 -13.96
C GLY A 59 1.06 1.54 -13.23
N ILE A 60 -0.05 1.65 -13.97
CA ILE A 60 -1.39 1.63 -13.36
C ILE A 60 -1.64 0.29 -12.65
N SER A 61 -1.26 -0.83 -13.27
CA SER A 61 -1.45 -2.16 -12.66
C SER A 61 -0.68 -2.32 -11.35
N LEU A 62 0.59 -1.92 -11.29
CA LEU A 62 1.41 -2.01 -10.08
C LEU A 62 0.90 -1.07 -8.97
N LEU A 63 0.52 0.15 -9.33
CA LEU A 63 -0.02 1.11 -8.37
C LEU A 63 -1.36 0.64 -7.80
N LEU A 64 -2.25 0.10 -8.65
CA LEU A 64 -3.51 -0.51 -8.19
C LEU A 64 -3.26 -1.74 -7.33
N LEU A 65 -2.33 -2.61 -7.71
CA LEU A 65 -1.99 -3.81 -6.92
C LEU A 65 -1.57 -3.44 -5.50
N PHE A 66 -0.63 -2.50 -5.34
CA PHE A 66 -0.17 -2.07 -4.03
C PHE A 66 -1.23 -1.23 -3.29
N SER A 67 -2.00 -0.41 -3.99
CA SER A 67 -3.07 0.41 -3.38
C SER A 67 -4.23 -0.46 -2.88
N VAL A 68 -4.68 -1.44 -3.66
CA VAL A 68 -5.74 -2.38 -3.26
C VAL A 68 -5.23 -3.32 -2.17
N SER A 69 -3.99 -3.80 -2.27
CA SER A 69 -3.38 -4.58 -1.18
C SER A 69 -3.36 -3.78 0.13
N THR A 70 -2.92 -2.51 0.09
CA THR A 70 -2.94 -1.61 1.25
C THR A 70 -4.37 -1.36 1.73
N SER A 71 -5.31 -1.08 0.82
CA SER A 71 -6.71 -0.74 1.16
C SER A 71 -7.49 -1.94 1.69
N PHE A 72 -7.26 -3.15 1.19
CA PHE A 72 -7.93 -4.36 1.68
C PHE A 72 -7.47 -4.70 3.09
N HIS A 73 -6.18 -4.52 3.39
CA HIS A 73 -5.67 -4.61 4.75
C HIS A 73 -6.21 -3.50 5.66
N CYS A 74 -6.43 -2.27 5.15
CA CYS A 74 -7.06 -1.19 5.90
C CYS A 74 -8.55 -1.40 6.16
N VAL A 75 -9.35 -1.76 5.14
CA VAL A 75 -10.81 -1.88 5.23
C VAL A 75 -11.23 -3.15 5.96
N HIS A 76 -10.52 -4.27 5.77
CA HIS A 76 -10.80 -5.50 6.53
C HIS A 76 -10.49 -5.34 8.03
N TYR A 77 -9.62 -4.40 8.40
CA TYR A 77 -9.40 -3.98 9.80
C TYR A 77 -10.38 -2.90 10.28
N CYS A 78 -10.90 -2.04 9.39
CA CYS A 78 -11.85 -0.98 9.74
C CYS A 78 -13.32 -1.43 9.83
N ASN A 79 -13.68 -2.60 9.30
CA ASN A 79 -15.07 -3.11 9.38
C ASN A 79 -15.31 -4.06 10.56
N ARG A 80 -14.60 -3.85 11.68
CA ARG A 80 -14.89 -4.45 12.99
C ARG A 80 -14.85 -3.40 14.08
#